data_AF-A0A821I9H2-F1
#
_entry.id   AF-A0A821I9H2-F1
#
_cell.length_a   1.000
_cell.length_b   1.000
_cell.length_c   1.000
_cell.angle_alpha   90.00
_cell.angle_beta   90.00
_cell.angle_gamma   90.00
#
_symmetry.space_group_name_H-M   'P 1'
#
loop_
_entity.id
_entity.type
_entity.pdbx_description
1 polymer ?
#
loop_
_entity_poly.entity_id
_entity_poly.type
_entity_poly.pdbx_seq_one_letter_code
_entity_poly.pdbx_strand_id
1 'polypeptide(L)'
;LKFKYLEKLKFVDDTVTFTIIRQGKEITLTSPLDNNQTLVPLHSHDKHPEYLIYAGIVFTVLSRFYLYEYSKREWNQKAPKNLVNLALHGHLQELNQQIVFINQILVDDVNHGISSDFANSVLETVNGIKIQNIKHLAELIDKISNNEDDFYIRFEMENQKFIVISCKRARESEARILKQNSIAQSRSEHLR
;
A
#
# COMPACT_ATOMS: atom_id res chain seq x y z
N LEU A 1 25.37 13.12 26.18
CA LEU A 1 25.00 11.93 25.36
C LEU A 1 23.55 12.06 24.93
N LYS A 2 23.23 11.95 23.63
CA LYS A 2 21.83 11.99 23.15
C LYS A 2 21.18 10.63 23.41
N PHE A 3 19.95 10.60 23.90
CA PHE A 3 19.19 9.36 24.17
C PHE A 3 19.23 8.36 23.00
N LYS A 4 19.06 8.85 21.76
CA LYS A 4 19.15 8.07 20.52
C LYS A 4 20.46 7.29 20.32
N TYR A 5 21.54 7.67 21.00
CA TYR A 5 22.80 6.92 20.94
C TYR A 5 22.70 5.60 21.70
N LEU A 6 21.97 5.57 22.82
CA LEU A 6 21.81 4.37 23.65
C LEU A 6 21.00 3.29 22.91
N GLU A 7 20.00 3.70 22.12
CA GLU A 7 19.23 2.82 21.24
C GLU A 7 20.13 2.09 20.23
N LYS A 8 21.12 2.79 19.67
CA LYS A 8 22.04 2.23 18.65
C LYS A 8 23.05 1.21 19.21
N LEU A 9 23.18 1.11 20.53
CA LEU A 9 24.08 0.16 21.19
C LEU A 9 23.40 -1.18 21.50
N LYS A 10 22.13 -1.32 21.16
CA LYS A 10 21.31 -2.50 21.44
C LYS A 10 20.95 -3.24 20.15
N PHE A 11 20.64 -4.51 20.30
CA PHE A 11 20.15 -5.37 19.22
C PHE A 11 18.64 -5.60 19.35
N VAL A 12 18.03 -6.08 18.26
CA VAL A 12 16.65 -6.61 18.32
C VAL A 12 16.62 -7.73 19.35
N ASP A 13 15.51 -7.81 20.10
CA ASP A 13 15.26 -8.71 21.22
C ASP A 13 16.06 -8.42 22.50
N ASP A 14 16.97 -7.44 22.51
CA ASP A 14 17.59 -6.99 23.75
C ASP A 14 16.52 -6.44 24.70
N THR A 15 16.55 -6.92 25.94
CA THR A 15 15.65 -6.43 26.98
C THR A 15 16.20 -5.13 27.59
N VAL A 16 15.40 -4.07 27.57
CA VAL A 16 15.77 -2.77 28.13
C VAL A 16 14.81 -2.39 29.26
N THR A 17 15.38 -1.88 30.35
CA THR A 17 14.64 -1.36 31.49
C THR A 17 14.53 0.15 31.39
N PHE A 18 13.32 0.66 31.52
CA PHE A 18 13.00 2.08 31.49
C PHE A 18 12.35 2.47 32.81
N THR A 19 12.79 3.60 33.36
CA THR A 19 12.10 4.25 34.47
C THR A 19 11.26 5.39 33.91
N ILE A 20 9.96 5.36 34.17
CA ILE A 20 9.01 6.39 33.74
C ILE A 20 8.27 6.97 34.92
N ILE A 21 7.75 8.19 34.77
CA ILE A 21 6.80 8.77 35.72
C ILE A 21 5.42 8.72 35.09
N ARG A 22 4.46 8.08 35.76
CA ARG A 22 3.05 8.00 35.34
C ARG A 22 2.18 8.39 36.52
N GLN A 23 1.32 9.40 36.34
CA GLN A 23 0.47 9.95 37.41
C GLN A 23 1.26 10.36 38.67
N GLY A 24 2.44 10.94 38.49
CA GLY A 24 3.31 11.40 39.59
C GLY A 24 4.03 10.30 40.36
N LYS A 25 3.89 9.03 39.97
CA LYS A 25 4.63 7.90 40.55
C LYS A 25 5.70 7.39 39.60
N GLU A 26 6.87 7.07 40.15
CA GLU A 26 7.95 6.41 39.42
C GLU A 26 7.60 4.93 39.23
N ILE A 27 7.72 4.45 38.00
CA ILE A 27 7.42 3.08 37.60
C ILE A 27 8.58 2.57 36.75
N THR A 28 9.12 1.41 37.11
CA THR A 28 10.12 0.71 36.31
C THR A 28 9.42 -0.32 35.42
N LEU A 29 9.73 -0.27 34.13
CA LEU A 29 9.19 -1.17 33.11
C LEU A 29 10.34 -1.85 32.37
N THR A 30 10.08 -3.05 31.88
CA THR A 30 11.04 -3.81 31.09
C THR A 30 10.35 -4.28 29.81
N SER A 31 11.00 -4.07 28.66
CA SER A 31 10.47 -4.46 27.35
C SER A 31 11.60 -4.94 26.45
N PRO A 32 11.36 -5.98 25.62
CA PRO A 32 12.25 -6.27 24.51
C PRO A 32 12.24 -5.11 23.51
N LEU A 33 13.37 -4.89 22.86
CA LEU A 33 13.47 -3.99 21.72
C LEU A 33 13.06 -4.70 20.43
N ASP A 34 12.21 -4.05 19.65
CA ASP A 34 11.85 -4.50 18.30
C ASP A 34 12.36 -3.48 17.27
N ASN A 35 12.49 -3.92 16.03
CA ASN A 35 12.82 -3.02 14.94
C ASN A 35 11.59 -2.15 14.61
N ASN A 36 11.82 -0.85 14.46
CA ASN A 36 10.72 0.10 14.27
C ASN A 36 10.13 -0.06 12.85
N GLN A 37 9.01 -0.78 12.75
CA GLN A 37 8.29 -0.95 11.50
C GLN A 37 7.51 0.32 11.16
N THR A 38 7.84 0.93 10.03
CA THR A 38 7.12 2.10 9.51
C THR A 38 6.04 1.66 8.52
N LEU A 39 4.87 2.31 8.57
CA LEU A 39 3.76 2.04 7.64
C LEU A 39 4.18 2.15 6.17
N VAL A 40 5.04 3.13 5.85
CA VAL A 40 5.66 3.27 4.54
C VAL A 40 7.11 2.84 4.64
N PRO A 41 7.51 1.71 4.00
CA PRO A 41 8.88 1.22 4.07
C PRO A 41 9.89 2.22 3.52
N LEU A 42 11.01 2.37 4.25
CA LEU A 42 12.15 3.22 3.83
C LEU A 42 12.97 2.58 2.71
N HIS A 43 13.00 1.25 2.65
CA HIS A 43 13.71 0.47 1.64
C HIS A 43 12.92 -0.74 1.18
N SER A 44 13.19 -1.19 -0.04
CA SER A 44 12.65 -2.45 -0.57
C SER A 44 13.59 -3.65 -0.36
N HIS A 45 14.82 -3.46 0.15
CA HIS A 45 15.81 -4.54 0.32
C HIS A 45 15.95 -5.43 -0.93
N ASP A 46 16.18 -4.81 -2.09
CA ASP A 46 16.30 -5.50 -3.39
C ASP A 46 15.07 -6.31 -3.84
N LYS A 47 13.93 -6.16 -3.16
CA LYS A 47 12.66 -6.72 -3.62
C LYS A 47 12.12 -5.93 -4.80
N HIS A 48 11.62 -6.64 -5.80
CA HIS A 48 10.85 -6.03 -6.88
C HIS A 48 9.56 -5.40 -6.34
N PRO A 49 9.11 -4.27 -6.93
CA PRO A 49 7.85 -3.64 -6.53
C PRO A 49 6.67 -4.61 -6.68
N GLU A 50 5.84 -4.67 -5.65
CA GLU A 50 4.61 -5.45 -5.69
C GLU A 50 3.56 -4.67 -6.49
N TYR A 51 2.92 -5.34 -7.45
CA TYR A 51 1.87 -4.72 -8.26
C TYR A 51 0.79 -5.72 -8.63
N LEU A 52 -0.41 -5.18 -8.84
CA LEU A 52 -1.59 -5.91 -9.30
C LEU A 52 -2.32 -5.05 -10.32
N ILE A 53 -2.60 -5.62 -11.48
CA ILE A 53 -3.34 -4.98 -12.57
C ILE A 53 -4.70 -5.63 -12.68
N TYR A 54 -5.77 -4.85 -12.54
CA TYR A 54 -7.13 -5.33 -12.73
C TYR A 54 -7.94 -4.34 -13.57
N ALA A 55 -8.49 -4.80 -14.70
CA ALA A 55 -9.18 -3.96 -15.68
C ALA A 55 -8.39 -2.69 -16.10
N GLY A 56 -7.06 -2.82 -16.18
CA GLY A 56 -6.13 -1.72 -16.49
C GLY A 56 -5.78 -0.81 -15.30
N ILE A 57 -6.40 -0.97 -14.14
CA ILE A 57 -6.04 -0.23 -12.93
C ILE A 57 -4.79 -0.86 -12.33
N VAL A 58 -3.71 -0.10 -12.19
CA VAL A 58 -2.43 -0.57 -11.66
C VAL A 58 -2.34 -0.20 -10.18
N PHE A 59 -2.53 -1.19 -9.31
CA PHE A 59 -2.33 -1.07 -7.87
C PHE A 59 -0.89 -1.38 -7.49
N THR A 60 -0.33 -0.63 -6.56
CA THR A 60 0.99 -0.92 -5.96
C THR A 60 1.03 -0.49 -4.50
N VAL A 61 2.12 -0.83 -3.82
CA VAL A 61 2.36 -0.52 -2.41
C VAL A 61 3.19 0.75 -2.29
N LEU A 62 2.73 1.68 -1.44
CA LEU A 62 3.45 2.91 -1.17
C LEU A 62 4.78 2.60 -0.46
N SER A 63 5.87 3.07 -1.07
CA SER A 63 7.21 3.02 -0.50
C SER A 63 7.88 4.39 -0.59
N ARG A 64 8.91 4.62 0.22
CA ARG A 64 9.74 5.82 0.05
C ARG A 64 10.47 5.86 -1.28
N PHE A 65 10.79 4.69 -1.84
CA PHE A 65 11.40 4.58 -3.16
C PHE A 65 10.49 5.14 -4.26
N TYR A 66 9.20 4.80 -4.21
CA TYR A 66 8.20 5.37 -5.11
C TYR A 66 8.18 6.91 -5.02
N LEU A 67 8.15 7.46 -3.80
CA LEU A 67 8.16 8.91 -3.61
C LEU A 67 9.44 9.58 -4.13
N TYR A 68 10.59 8.90 -4.07
CA TYR A 68 11.86 9.41 -4.58
C TYR A 68 11.92 9.52 -6.11
N GLU A 69 11.03 8.85 -6.84
CA GLU A 69 10.90 9.01 -8.30
C GLU A 69 10.52 10.45 -8.68
N TYR A 70 9.75 11.14 -7.84
CA TYR A 70 9.39 12.55 -8.05
C TYR A 70 10.58 13.51 -7.85
N SER A 71 11.48 13.19 -6.91
CA SER A 71 12.76 13.88 -6.70
C SER A 71 13.57 13.22 -5.60
N LYS A 72 14.86 12.95 -5.85
CA LYS A 72 15.76 12.36 -4.84
C LYS A 72 15.93 13.23 -3.58
N ARG A 73 15.80 14.56 -3.70
CA ARG A 73 16.03 15.50 -2.58
C ARG A 73 14.77 16.17 -2.05
N GLU A 74 13.79 16.38 -2.92
CA GLU A 74 12.59 17.21 -2.64
C GLU A 74 11.30 16.43 -2.88
N TRP A 75 11.32 15.10 -2.75
CA TRP A 75 10.15 14.25 -2.92
C TRP A 75 8.96 14.71 -2.08
N ASN A 76 9.18 15.18 -0.85
CA ASN A 76 8.12 15.67 0.04
C ASN A 76 7.42 16.94 -0.50
N GLN A 77 8.11 17.70 -1.36
CA GLN A 77 7.56 18.88 -2.01
C GLN A 77 6.83 18.53 -3.31
N LYS A 78 7.38 17.61 -4.11
CA LYS A 78 6.92 17.30 -5.48
C LYS A 78 5.94 16.12 -5.59
N ALA A 79 6.01 15.16 -4.68
CA ALA A 79 5.12 14.01 -4.70
C ALA A 79 3.71 14.37 -4.18
N PRO A 80 2.68 13.54 -4.49
CA PRO A 80 1.31 13.76 -4.03
C PRO A 80 1.21 13.92 -2.52
N LYS A 81 0.53 14.98 -2.06
CA LYS A 81 0.54 15.39 -0.65
C LYS A 81 -0.11 14.38 0.29
N ASN A 82 -1.16 13.70 -0.17
CA ASN A 82 -1.79 12.58 0.51
C ASN A 82 -0.79 11.45 0.81
N LEU A 83 -0.01 11.02 -0.21
CA LEU A 83 1.01 9.97 -0.06
C LEU A 83 2.19 10.43 0.80
N VAL A 84 2.63 11.69 0.65
CA VAL A 84 3.68 12.28 1.49
C VAL A 84 3.25 12.32 2.96
N ASN A 85 2.00 12.70 3.22
CA ASN A 85 1.45 12.74 4.57
C ASN A 85 1.46 11.36 5.22
N LEU A 86 0.99 10.32 4.51
CA LEU A 86 1.06 8.93 4.97
C LEU A 86 2.49 8.47 5.23
N ALA A 87 3.43 8.88 4.38
CA ALA A 87 4.81 8.47 4.55
C ALA A 87 5.50 9.19 5.73
N LEU A 88 5.15 10.44 6.04
CA LEU A 88 5.77 11.20 7.14
C LEU A 88 5.09 11.00 8.49
N HIS A 89 3.77 10.80 8.49
CA HIS A 89 2.93 10.84 9.68
C HIS A 89 2.06 9.58 9.86
N GLY A 90 2.09 8.65 8.91
CA GLY A 90 1.38 7.38 9.02
C GLY A 90 2.02 6.45 10.05
N HIS A 91 1.17 5.76 10.80
CA HIS A 91 1.55 4.78 11.80
C HIS A 91 0.95 3.43 11.47
N LEU A 92 1.72 2.37 11.71
CA LEU A 92 1.27 1.00 11.54
C LEU A 92 0.21 0.69 12.60
N GLN A 93 -0.98 0.28 12.18
CA GLN A 93 -2.08 -0.11 13.07
C GLN A 93 -2.14 -1.63 13.23
N GLU A 94 -1.79 -2.37 12.17
CA GLU A 94 -1.85 -3.83 12.11
C GLU A 94 -0.53 -4.39 11.56
N LEU A 95 -0.14 -5.57 12.02
CA LEU A 95 1.04 -6.25 11.51
C LEU A 95 0.90 -6.48 9.99
N ASN A 96 1.95 -6.19 9.22
CA ASN A 96 1.97 -6.30 7.74
C ASN A 96 1.00 -5.37 7.01
N GLN A 97 0.50 -4.31 7.66
CA GLN A 97 -0.29 -3.29 6.98
C GLN A 97 0.55 -2.58 5.92
N GLN A 98 -0.01 -2.44 4.72
CA GLN A 98 0.57 -1.71 3.60
C GLN A 98 -0.45 -0.70 3.07
N ILE A 99 0.04 0.45 2.59
CA ILE A 99 -0.80 1.39 1.85
C ILE A 99 -0.82 0.97 0.39
N VAL A 100 -1.98 0.48 -0.05
CA VAL A 100 -2.23 0.14 -1.46
C VAL A 100 -2.88 1.34 -2.14
N PHE A 101 -2.39 1.72 -3.30
CA PHE A 101 -2.89 2.88 -4.03
C PHE A 101 -2.85 2.64 -5.54
N ILE A 102 -3.60 3.44 -6.29
CA ILE A 102 -3.57 3.42 -7.76
C ILE A 102 -2.35 4.19 -8.24
N ASN A 103 -1.39 3.51 -8.85
CA ASN A 103 -0.25 4.18 -9.49
C ASN A 103 -0.69 4.88 -10.78
N GLN A 104 -1.38 4.15 -11.64
CA GLN A 104 -1.85 4.64 -12.95
C GLN A 104 -3.00 3.79 -13.48
N ILE A 105 -3.62 4.26 -14.56
CA ILE A 105 -4.68 3.54 -15.29
C ILE A 105 -4.20 3.32 -16.73
N LEU A 106 -4.15 2.06 -17.14
CA LEU A 106 -3.88 1.65 -18.52
C LEU A 106 -5.18 1.76 -19.31
N VAL A 107 -5.25 2.76 -20.20
CA VAL A 107 -6.49 3.14 -20.90
C VAL A 107 -7.06 1.98 -21.72
N ASP A 108 -8.35 1.71 -21.52
CA ASP A 108 -9.09 0.65 -22.19
C ASP A 108 -10.61 0.92 -22.15
N ASP A 109 -11.37 0.33 -23.07
CA ASP A 109 -12.84 0.41 -23.07
C ASP A 109 -13.49 -0.07 -21.77
N VAL A 110 -12.86 -1.00 -21.04
CA VAL A 110 -13.37 -1.47 -19.74
C VAL A 110 -13.30 -0.42 -18.64
N ASN A 111 -12.32 0.49 -18.71
CA ASN A 111 -12.10 1.56 -17.73
C ASN A 111 -12.48 2.94 -18.27
N HIS A 112 -13.24 2.98 -19.36
CA HIS A 112 -13.77 4.21 -19.93
C HIS A 112 -14.58 4.99 -18.88
N GLY A 113 -14.24 6.28 -18.70
CA GLY A 113 -14.88 7.16 -17.72
C GLY A 113 -14.17 7.22 -16.36
N ILE A 114 -13.16 6.38 -16.12
CA ILE A 114 -12.27 6.58 -14.96
C ILE A 114 -11.27 7.68 -15.33
N SER A 115 -11.38 8.82 -14.64
CA SER A 115 -10.46 9.95 -14.83
C SER A 115 -9.03 9.61 -14.39
N SER A 116 -8.05 10.26 -15.00
CA SER A 116 -6.67 10.29 -14.50
C SER A 116 -6.55 10.81 -13.07
N ASP A 117 -7.57 11.50 -12.55
CA ASP A 117 -7.64 12.02 -11.17
C ASP A 117 -7.72 10.94 -10.08
N PHE A 118 -7.85 9.67 -10.48
CA PHE A 118 -7.72 8.51 -9.59
C PHE A 118 -6.26 8.08 -9.40
N ALA A 119 -5.32 8.53 -10.24
CA ALA A 119 -3.91 8.27 -10.02
C ALA A 119 -3.46 8.85 -8.68
N ASN A 120 -2.59 8.11 -7.99
CA ASN A 120 -2.11 8.41 -6.64
C ASN A 120 -3.17 8.38 -5.54
N SER A 121 -4.37 7.84 -5.79
CA SER A 121 -5.42 7.70 -4.78
C SER A 121 -5.24 6.40 -4.00
N VAL A 122 -5.31 6.49 -2.67
CA VAL A 122 -5.22 5.34 -1.77
C VAL A 122 -6.52 4.53 -1.80
N LEU A 123 -6.39 3.20 -1.90
CA LEU A 123 -7.51 2.27 -1.81
C LEU A 123 -7.83 1.99 -0.34
N GLU A 124 -9.07 2.27 0.07
CA GLU A 124 -9.54 2.03 1.43
C GLU A 124 -10.28 0.71 1.54
N THR A 125 -11.28 0.50 0.68
CA THR A 125 -12.13 -0.70 0.73
C THR A 125 -12.42 -1.28 -0.65
N VAL A 126 -12.69 -2.59 -0.69
CA VAL A 126 -13.25 -3.27 -1.86
C VAL A 126 -14.54 -3.96 -1.44
N ASN A 127 -15.66 -3.60 -2.07
CA ASN A 127 -17.00 -4.04 -1.68
C ASN A 127 -17.28 -3.85 -0.17
N GLY A 128 -16.79 -2.75 0.41
CA GLY A 128 -16.93 -2.43 1.84
C GLY A 128 -15.94 -3.15 2.78
N ILE A 129 -15.09 -4.04 2.25
CA ILE A 129 -14.06 -4.74 3.03
C ILE A 129 -12.78 -3.90 3.04
N LYS A 130 -12.29 -3.53 4.23
CA LYS A 130 -11.06 -2.75 4.40
C LYS A 130 -9.84 -3.51 3.88
N ILE A 131 -9.03 -2.86 3.05
CA ILE A 131 -7.79 -3.43 2.52
C ILE A 131 -6.66 -3.25 3.53
N GLN A 132 -5.92 -4.34 3.77
CA GLN A 132 -4.80 -4.37 4.71
C GLN A 132 -3.46 -4.31 4.00
N ASN A 133 -3.33 -5.02 2.88
CA ASN A 133 -2.12 -5.11 2.07
C ASN A 133 -2.45 -5.56 0.65
N ILE A 134 -1.46 -5.54 -0.24
CA ILE A 134 -1.69 -5.86 -1.67
C ILE A 134 -2.03 -7.35 -1.89
N LYS A 135 -1.55 -8.23 -1.01
CA LYS A 135 -1.90 -9.65 -1.04
C LYS A 135 -3.38 -9.86 -0.73
N HIS A 136 -3.88 -9.22 0.32
CA HIS A 136 -5.29 -9.23 0.68
C HIS A 136 -6.16 -8.69 -0.46
N LEU A 137 -5.71 -7.64 -1.16
CA LEU A 137 -6.39 -7.15 -2.36
C LEU A 137 -6.47 -8.22 -3.47
N ALA A 138 -5.36 -8.90 -3.78
CA ALA A 138 -5.32 -9.93 -4.81
C ALA A 138 -6.27 -11.09 -4.48
N GLU A 139 -6.21 -11.61 -3.25
CA GLU A 139 -7.09 -12.67 -2.75
C GLU A 139 -8.57 -12.28 -2.83
N LEU A 140 -8.89 -11.03 -2.48
CA LEU A 140 -10.26 -10.54 -2.51
C LEU A 140 -10.79 -10.41 -3.95
N ILE A 141 -9.97 -9.91 -4.88
CA ILE A 141 -10.34 -9.86 -6.31
C ILE A 141 -10.55 -11.27 -6.86
N ASP A 142 -9.69 -12.23 -6.54
CA ASP A 142 -9.84 -13.62 -7.00
C ASP A 142 -11.12 -14.26 -6.46
N LYS A 143 -11.41 -14.04 -5.17
CA LYS A 143 -12.63 -14.56 -4.54
C LYS A 143 -13.88 -14.00 -5.20
N ILE A 144 -13.94 -12.68 -5.43
CA ILE A 144 -15.11 -12.02 -6.01
C ILE A 144 -15.24 -12.36 -7.50
N SER A 145 -14.14 -12.36 -8.25
CA SER A 145 -14.17 -12.60 -9.71
C SER A 145 -14.55 -14.04 -10.08
N ASN A 146 -14.30 -15.00 -9.18
CA ASN A 146 -14.68 -16.40 -9.34
C ASN A 146 -16.09 -16.71 -8.83
N ASN A 147 -16.70 -15.80 -8.06
CA ASN A 147 -18.08 -15.96 -7.59
C ASN A 147 -19.05 -15.58 -8.72
N GLU A 148 -19.98 -16.48 -9.06
CA GLU A 148 -20.96 -16.23 -10.13
C GLU A 148 -21.99 -15.17 -9.74
N ASP A 149 -22.23 -14.96 -8.43
CA ASP A 149 -23.18 -13.98 -7.92
C ASP A 149 -22.69 -12.52 -8.01
N ASP A 150 -21.37 -12.31 -8.06
CA ASP A 150 -20.75 -10.98 -8.01
C ASP A 150 -20.44 -10.44 -9.42
N PHE A 151 -21.35 -9.63 -9.95
CA PHE A 151 -21.19 -9.03 -11.28
C PHE A 151 -20.17 -7.87 -11.32
N TYR A 152 -19.91 -7.23 -10.18
CA TYR A 152 -19.12 -6.01 -10.09
C TYR A 152 -18.23 -5.97 -8.85
N ILE A 153 -17.06 -5.33 -9.01
CA ILE A 153 -16.17 -4.96 -7.91
C ILE A 153 -16.20 -3.45 -7.76
N ARG A 154 -16.50 -2.98 -6.54
CA ARG A 154 -16.44 -1.58 -6.13
C ARG A 154 -15.15 -1.34 -5.36
N PHE A 155 -14.26 -0.54 -5.93
CA PHE A 155 -13.05 -0.06 -5.28
C PHE A 155 -13.32 1.33 -4.70
N GLU A 156 -13.27 1.49 -3.39
CA GLU A 156 -13.45 2.77 -2.70
C GLU A 156 -12.09 3.34 -2.33
N MET A 157 -11.81 4.54 -2.83
CA MET A 157 -10.60 5.28 -2.58
C MET A 157 -10.81 6.29 -1.44
N GLU A 158 -9.72 6.91 -1.01
CA GLU A 158 -9.78 8.11 -0.17
C GLU A 158 -10.68 9.20 -0.76
N ASN A 159 -11.21 10.06 0.13
CA ASN A 159 -12.13 11.14 -0.21
C ASN A 159 -13.46 10.67 -0.85
N GLN A 160 -13.93 9.47 -0.49
CA GLN A 160 -15.23 8.91 -0.94
C GLN A 160 -15.35 8.72 -2.47
N LYS A 161 -14.22 8.77 -3.19
CA LYS A 161 -14.20 8.43 -4.61
C LYS A 161 -14.31 6.91 -4.75
N PHE A 162 -14.97 6.43 -5.79
CA PHE A 162 -15.04 5.00 -6.04
C PHE A 162 -15.04 4.68 -7.53
N ILE A 163 -14.61 3.46 -7.84
CA ILE A 163 -14.61 2.88 -9.17
C ILE A 163 -15.43 1.59 -9.11
N VAL A 164 -16.31 1.36 -10.09
CA VAL A 164 -17.04 0.10 -10.24
C VAL A 164 -16.63 -0.56 -11.54
N ILE A 165 -16.17 -1.81 -11.47
CA ILE A 165 -15.71 -2.61 -12.61
C ILE A 165 -16.54 -3.88 -12.70
N SER A 166 -16.99 -4.23 -13.91
CA SER A 166 -17.62 -5.53 -14.15
C SER A 166 -16.58 -6.66 -14.18
N CYS A 167 -16.79 -7.72 -13.39
CA CYS A 167 -15.92 -8.89 -13.34
C CYS A 167 -15.79 -9.59 -14.70
N LYS A 168 -16.88 -9.62 -15.49
CA LYS A 168 -16.89 -10.20 -16.83
C LYS A 168 -16.03 -9.39 -17.79
N ARG A 169 -16.27 -8.08 -17.89
CA ARG A 169 -15.53 -7.20 -18.80
C ARG A 169 -14.05 -7.12 -18.42
N ALA A 170 -13.73 -7.13 -17.12
CA ALA A 170 -12.35 -7.16 -16.64
C ALA A 170 -11.59 -8.37 -17.18
N ARG A 171 -12.14 -9.58 -17.01
CA ARG A 171 -11.57 -10.83 -17.53
C ARG A 171 -11.40 -10.83 -19.05
N GLU A 172 -12.40 -10.36 -19.79
CA GLU A 172 -12.35 -10.29 -21.26
C GLU A 172 -11.31 -9.28 -21.77
N SER A 173 -11.01 -8.23 -20.99
CA SER A 173 -10.07 -7.18 -21.36
C SER A 173 -8.61 -7.46 -21.00
N GLU A 174 -8.35 -8.33 -20.01
CA GLU A 174 -7.03 -8.49 -19.38
C GLU A 174 -5.91 -8.77 -20.39
N ALA A 175 -6.07 -9.81 -21.21
CA ALA A 175 -5.05 -10.21 -22.18
C ALA A 175 -4.75 -9.10 -23.20
N ARG A 176 -5.77 -8.32 -23.60
CA ARG A 176 -5.61 -7.21 -24.54
C ARG A 176 -4.88 -6.04 -23.91
N ILE A 177 -5.24 -5.66 -22.68
CA ILE A 177 -4.60 -4.57 -21.92
C ILE A 177 -3.11 -4.89 -21.72
N LEU A 178 -2.79 -6.10 -21.25
CA LEU A 178 -1.40 -6.50 -21.00
C LEU A 178 -0.57 -6.47 -22.29
N LYS A 179 -1.12 -7.01 -23.39
CA LYS A 179 -0.46 -7.02 -24.69
C LYS A 179 -0.22 -5.62 -25.25
N GLN A 180 -1.20 -4.72 -25.17
CA GLN A 180 -1.07 -3.35 -25.66
C GLN A 180 0.02 -2.56 -24.93
N ASN A 181 0.21 -2.85 -23.64
CA ASN A 181 1.18 -2.14 -22.79
C ASN A 181 2.51 -2.88 -22.64
N SER A 182 2.75 -3.97 -23.40
CA SER A 182 3.95 -4.81 -23.29
C SER A 182 4.22 -5.34 -21.87
N ILE A 183 3.16 -5.66 -21.13
CA ILE A 183 3.25 -6.18 -19.77
C ILE A 183 3.14 -7.71 -19.82
N ALA A 184 4.11 -8.40 -19.22
CA ALA A 184 4.17 -9.86 -19.28
C ALA A 184 3.11 -10.56 -18.41
N GLN A 185 2.79 -9.99 -17.24
CA GLN A 185 1.88 -10.58 -16.24
C GLN A 185 1.08 -9.47 -15.55
N SER A 186 -0.16 -9.74 -15.16
CA SER A 186 -0.98 -8.79 -14.39
C SER A 186 -0.56 -8.67 -12.93
N ARG A 187 0.34 -9.53 -12.44
CA ARG A 187 0.75 -9.61 -11.03
C ARG A 187 2.26 -9.75 -10.87
N SER A 188 2.80 -9.17 -9.80
CA SER A 188 4.17 -9.49 -9.36
C SER A 188 4.28 -10.97 -8.93
N GLU A 189 5.51 -11.50 -8.90
CA GLU A 189 5.78 -12.91 -8.63
C GLU A 189 5.18 -13.44 -7.33
N HIS A 190 5.18 -12.63 -6.27
CA HIS A 190 4.69 -13.03 -4.95
C HIS A 190 3.15 -13.01 -4.83
N LEU A 191 2.43 -12.53 -5.85
CA LEU A 191 0.97 -12.41 -5.89
C LEU A 191 0.31 -13.38 -6.88
N ARG A 192 1.12 -14.23 -7.54
CA ARG A 192 0.65 -15.26 -8.47
C ARG A 192 0.26 -16.54 -7.74
#